data_AF-A0A7S2P2E3-F1
#
_entry.id   AF-A0A7S2P2E3-F1
#
_cell.length_a   1.000
_cell.length_b   1.000
_cell.length_c   1.000
_cell.angle_alpha   90.00
_cell.angle_beta   90.00
_cell.angle_gamma   90.00
#
_symmetry.space_group_name_H-M   'P 1'
#
loop_
_entity.id
_entity.type
_entity.pdbx_description
1 polymer ?
#
loop_
_entity_poly.entity_id
_entity_poly.type
_entity_poly.pdbx_seq_one_letter_code
_entity_poly.pdbx_strand_id
1 'polypeptide(L)'
;RAPLHVTHVRIDESVDVIEENAFRDCEHLVQVETHDGIRRVGNWAFFNCKLLRQINLKSVVEIGRSAFWGCENLESVEFGDKLETIESFSFKGCISIKHLKLPSVITIELQAFCNCKALIDIELSERLETIETRAFIGCERLQRIVIPLKRNLFSIDRLLHLDRLRRKYKQFDGCDQLKTVDLVGGAHIKTVASLHMESWRSE
;
A
#
# COMPACT_ATOMS: atom_id res chain seq x y z
N ARG A 1 -0.46 21.13 -12.26
CA ARG A 1 -1.47 20.99 -11.18
C ARG A 1 -2.84 21.34 -11.74
N ALA A 2 -3.83 20.46 -11.53
CA ALA A 2 -5.19 20.60 -12.00
C ALA A 2 -6.00 21.63 -11.18
N PRO A 3 -7.12 22.15 -11.73
CA PRO A 3 -8.05 23.00 -10.98
C PRO A 3 -8.70 22.23 -9.80
N LEU A 4 -8.77 22.86 -8.62
CA LEU A 4 -9.24 22.20 -7.38
C LEU A 4 -10.71 21.72 -7.40
N HIS A 5 -11.52 22.27 -8.30
CA HIS A 5 -12.94 21.94 -8.44
C HIS A 5 -13.20 20.87 -9.51
N VAL A 6 -12.15 20.26 -10.08
CA VAL A 6 -12.31 19.18 -11.05
C VAL A 6 -12.99 17.97 -10.39
N THR A 7 -13.98 17.41 -11.09
CA THR A 7 -14.73 16.24 -10.61
C THR A 7 -14.43 14.98 -11.40
N HIS A 8 -14.08 15.14 -12.68
CA HIS A 8 -13.77 14.04 -13.60
C HIS A 8 -12.56 14.42 -14.43
N VAL A 9 -11.64 13.47 -14.60
CA VAL A 9 -10.43 13.64 -15.40
C VAL A 9 -10.30 12.46 -16.34
N ARG A 10 -9.95 12.73 -17.60
CA ARG A 10 -9.44 11.72 -18.53
C ARG A 10 -7.98 12.04 -18.82
N ILE A 11 -7.12 11.06 -18.58
CA ILE A 11 -5.70 11.13 -18.91
C ILE A 11 -5.55 10.71 -20.37
N ASP A 12 -4.90 11.56 -21.17
CA ASP A 12 -4.65 11.31 -22.59
C ASP A 12 -3.64 10.17 -22.81
N GLU A 13 -3.82 9.39 -23.88
CA GLU A 13 -2.97 8.22 -24.21
C GLU A 13 -1.48 8.54 -24.36
N SER A 14 -1.14 9.81 -24.61
CA SER A 14 0.26 10.28 -24.71
C SER A 14 0.95 10.41 -23.35
N VAL A 15 0.22 10.36 -22.24
CA VAL A 15 0.76 10.55 -20.90
C VAL A 15 1.23 9.22 -20.33
N ASP A 16 2.49 9.14 -19.92
CA ASP A 16 3.07 7.97 -19.26
C ASP A 16 3.34 8.21 -17.77
N VAL A 17 3.27 9.45 -17.30
CA VAL A 17 3.51 9.82 -15.90
C VAL A 17 2.43 10.79 -15.41
N ILE A 18 1.81 10.45 -14.28
CA ILE A 18 1.01 11.40 -13.50
C ILE A 18 1.98 12.14 -12.59
N GLU A 19 2.29 13.40 -12.90
CA GLU A 19 3.35 14.14 -12.21
C GLU A 19 3.07 14.41 -10.73
N GLU A 20 4.14 14.80 -10.02
CA GLU A 20 4.06 15.24 -8.63
C GLU A 20 3.04 16.38 -8.45
N ASN A 21 2.23 16.29 -7.40
CA ASN A 21 1.14 17.23 -7.07
C ASN A 21 0.09 17.43 -8.19
N ALA A 22 0.00 16.57 -9.23
CA ALA A 22 -0.88 16.78 -10.39
C ALA A 22 -2.33 17.11 -10.02
N PHE A 23 -2.92 16.37 -9.08
CA PHE A 23 -4.29 16.50 -8.58
C PHE A 23 -4.35 16.75 -7.07
N ARG A 24 -3.25 17.21 -6.45
CA ARG A 24 -3.21 17.48 -5.01
C ARG A 24 -4.32 18.45 -4.58
N ASP A 25 -5.03 18.07 -3.53
CA ASP A 25 -6.15 18.78 -2.90
C ASP A 25 -7.37 18.96 -3.83
N CYS A 26 -7.50 18.15 -4.88
CA CYS A 26 -8.73 18.09 -5.69
C CYS A 26 -9.82 17.30 -4.91
N GLU A 27 -10.33 17.87 -3.82
CA GLU A 27 -11.25 17.19 -2.90
C GLU A 27 -12.57 16.78 -3.58
N HIS A 28 -12.92 17.42 -4.70
CA HIS A 28 -14.11 17.14 -5.50
C HIS A 28 -13.90 16.09 -6.60
N LEU A 29 -12.68 15.61 -6.82
CA LEU A 29 -12.36 14.64 -7.86
C LEU A 29 -12.98 13.28 -7.51
N VAL A 30 -13.92 12.82 -8.33
CA VAL A 30 -14.65 11.56 -8.14
C VAL A 30 -14.06 10.44 -8.99
N GLN A 31 -13.64 10.76 -10.22
CA GLN A 31 -13.23 9.78 -11.22
C GLN A 31 -12.01 10.24 -12.01
N VAL A 32 -11.07 9.32 -12.21
CA VAL A 32 -9.92 9.48 -13.11
C VAL A 32 -9.93 8.31 -14.07
N GLU A 33 -10.15 8.60 -15.35
CA GLU A 33 -10.02 7.64 -16.43
C GLU A 33 -8.55 7.63 -16.89
N THR A 34 -7.88 6.51 -16.62
CA THR A 34 -6.52 6.21 -17.05
C THR A 34 -6.51 5.23 -18.22
N HIS A 35 -5.32 5.00 -18.78
CA HIS A 35 -5.07 4.04 -19.84
C HIS A 35 -3.84 3.18 -19.50
N ASP A 36 -3.58 2.14 -20.29
CA ASP A 36 -2.51 1.15 -20.02
C ASP A 36 -1.09 1.68 -20.36
N GLY A 37 -0.95 2.99 -20.60
CA GLY A 37 0.33 3.67 -20.81
C GLY A 37 0.98 4.25 -19.54
N ILE A 38 0.21 4.43 -18.45
CA ILE A 38 0.72 5.07 -17.23
C ILE A 38 1.75 4.17 -16.54
N ARG A 39 2.98 4.67 -16.38
CA ARG A 39 4.12 3.98 -15.75
C ARG A 39 4.38 4.43 -14.32
N ARG A 40 4.10 5.69 -13.98
CA ARG A 40 4.38 6.23 -12.64
C ARG A 40 3.31 7.19 -12.17
N VAL A 41 2.99 7.10 -10.89
CA VAL A 41 2.23 8.11 -10.15
C VAL A 41 3.19 8.84 -9.23
N GLY A 42 3.38 10.14 -9.47
CA GLY A 42 4.34 10.96 -8.74
C GLY A 42 3.93 11.28 -7.31
N ASN A 43 4.85 11.88 -6.58
CA ASN A 43 4.64 12.23 -5.17
C ASN A 43 3.45 13.16 -5.00
N TRP A 44 2.63 12.92 -3.97
CA TRP A 44 1.43 13.70 -3.68
C TRP A 44 0.45 13.86 -4.86
N ALA A 45 0.53 13.04 -5.92
CA ALA A 45 -0.24 13.24 -7.15
C ALA A 45 -1.75 13.36 -6.92
N PHE A 46 -2.32 12.55 -6.02
CA PHE A 46 -3.72 12.55 -5.60
C PHE A 46 -3.88 12.84 -4.11
N PHE A 47 -2.90 13.50 -3.48
CA PHE A 47 -2.97 13.83 -2.06
C PHE A 47 -4.29 14.54 -1.74
N ASN A 48 -5.01 14.04 -0.75
CA ASN A 48 -6.26 14.60 -0.25
C ASN A 48 -7.39 14.67 -1.30
N CYS A 49 -7.41 13.77 -2.30
CA CYS A 49 -8.56 13.59 -3.21
C CYS A 49 -9.67 12.80 -2.52
N LYS A 50 -10.35 13.42 -1.54
CA LYS A 50 -11.28 12.76 -0.62
C LYS A 50 -12.44 12.02 -1.29
N LEU A 51 -12.91 12.47 -2.46
CA LEU A 51 -14.04 11.87 -3.16
C LEU A 51 -13.65 10.84 -4.24
N LEU A 52 -12.35 10.62 -4.50
CA LEU A 52 -11.90 9.68 -5.52
C LEU A 52 -12.27 8.26 -5.09
N ARG A 53 -13.08 7.57 -5.89
CA ARG A 53 -13.61 6.23 -5.52
C ARG A 53 -12.82 5.07 -6.06
N GLN A 54 -12.31 5.22 -7.27
CA GLN A 54 -11.61 4.16 -7.98
C GLN A 54 -10.58 4.73 -8.94
N ILE A 55 -9.51 3.97 -9.19
CA ILE A 55 -8.52 4.29 -10.19
C ILE A 55 -7.89 3.01 -10.76
N ASN A 56 -7.67 2.96 -12.07
CA ASN A 56 -7.00 1.86 -12.74
C ASN A 56 -5.51 2.20 -12.93
N LEU A 57 -4.62 1.37 -12.40
CA LEU A 57 -3.16 1.55 -12.42
C LEU A 57 -2.46 0.27 -12.91
N LYS A 58 -3.09 -0.48 -13.84
CA LYS A 58 -2.59 -1.78 -14.33
C LYS A 58 -1.16 -1.77 -14.86
N SER A 59 -0.75 -0.69 -15.50
CA SER A 59 0.57 -0.57 -16.13
C SER A 59 1.64 0.13 -15.27
N VAL A 60 1.25 0.57 -14.06
CA VAL A 60 2.12 1.37 -13.20
C VAL A 60 3.19 0.49 -12.56
N VAL A 61 4.41 1.02 -12.56
CA VAL A 61 5.60 0.41 -11.97
C VAL A 61 5.86 0.95 -10.56
N GLU A 62 5.52 2.22 -10.31
CA GLU A 62 5.89 2.94 -9.10
C GLU A 62 4.76 3.89 -8.64
N ILE A 63 4.44 3.82 -7.35
CA ILE A 63 3.55 4.76 -6.66
C ILE A 63 4.37 5.61 -5.70
N GLY A 64 4.55 6.87 -6.05
CA GLY A 64 5.36 7.84 -5.33
C GLY A 64 4.79 8.22 -3.96
N ARG A 65 5.66 8.79 -3.14
CA ARG A 65 5.42 9.15 -1.74
C ARG A 65 4.11 9.92 -1.57
N SER A 66 3.28 9.45 -0.64
CA SER A 66 2.00 10.08 -0.29
C SER A 66 1.05 10.30 -1.49
N ALA A 67 1.21 9.58 -2.60
CA ALA A 67 0.45 9.80 -3.82
C ALA A 67 -1.07 9.80 -3.60
N PHE A 68 -1.59 8.92 -2.74
CA PHE A 68 -3.01 8.81 -2.42
C PHE A 68 -3.31 9.08 -0.93
N TRP A 69 -2.40 9.72 -0.19
CA TRP A 69 -2.65 10.01 1.23
C TRP A 69 -3.96 10.79 1.37
N GLY A 70 -4.87 10.28 2.20
CA GLY A 70 -6.14 10.96 2.51
C GLY A 70 -7.19 10.85 1.41
N CYS A 71 -7.05 9.91 0.46
CA CYS A 71 -8.14 9.53 -0.44
C CYS A 71 -9.17 8.67 0.33
N GLU A 72 -9.94 9.31 1.20
CA GLU A 72 -10.78 8.64 2.19
C GLU A 72 -11.86 7.74 1.57
N ASN A 73 -12.41 8.11 0.41
CA ASN A 73 -13.41 7.31 -0.32
C ASN A 73 -12.83 6.38 -1.39
N LEU A 74 -11.51 6.21 -1.45
CA LEU A 74 -10.90 5.28 -2.40
C LEU A 74 -11.26 3.85 -1.98
N GLU A 75 -12.11 3.19 -2.76
CA GLU A 75 -12.63 1.85 -2.47
C GLU A 75 -11.87 0.77 -3.24
N SER A 76 -11.44 1.09 -4.47
CA SER A 76 -10.78 0.15 -5.39
C SER A 76 -9.59 0.77 -6.10
N VAL A 77 -8.49 0.03 -6.15
CA VAL A 77 -7.31 0.36 -6.96
C VAL A 77 -6.92 -0.90 -7.71
N GLU A 78 -6.95 -0.84 -9.04
CA GLU A 78 -6.56 -1.97 -9.87
C GLU A 78 -5.07 -1.88 -10.21
N PHE A 79 -4.29 -2.84 -9.73
CA PHE A 79 -2.88 -2.98 -10.08
C PHE A 79 -2.67 -4.17 -11.01
N GLY A 80 -1.69 -4.05 -11.90
CA GLY A 80 -1.24 -5.14 -12.75
C GLY A 80 0.03 -5.79 -12.22
N ASP A 81 0.73 -6.49 -13.10
CA ASP A 81 1.90 -7.33 -12.83
C ASP A 81 3.24 -6.58 -12.94
N LYS A 82 3.19 -5.25 -13.04
CA LYS A 82 4.38 -4.39 -13.20
C LYS A 82 4.70 -3.54 -11.98
N LEU A 83 3.79 -3.42 -11.03
CA LEU A 83 4.00 -2.60 -9.85
C LEU A 83 5.11 -3.21 -9.00
N GLU A 84 6.21 -2.48 -8.80
CA GLU A 84 7.37 -2.93 -8.01
C GLU A 84 7.45 -2.21 -6.66
N THR A 85 7.16 -0.91 -6.63
CA THR A 85 7.37 -0.10 -5.43
C THR A 85 6.13 0.69 -5.03
N ILE A 86 5.79 0.61 -3.74
CA ILE A 86 4.84 1.50 -3.07
C ILE A 86 5.60 2.30 -2.03
N GLU A 87 5.81 3.58 -2.32
CA GLU A 87 6.59 4.46 -1.47
C GLU A 87 5.89 4.84 -0.16
N SER A 88 6.64 5.53 0.69
CA SER A 88 6.24 5.91 2.03
C SER A 88 4.92 6.70 2.03
N PHE A 89 4.01 6.31 2.91
CA PHE A 89 2.70 6.93 3.13
C PHE A 89 1.74 6.93 1.92
N SER A 90 2.03 6.20 0.83
CA SER A 90 1.31 6.33 -0.44
C SER A 90 -0.21 6.16 -0.34
N PHE A 91 -0.72 5.27 0.49
CA PHE A 91 -2.16 5.05 0.75
C PHE A 91 -2.55 5.35 2.19
N LYS A 92 -1.79 6.20 2.90
CA LYS A 92 -2.08 6.54 4.28
C LYS A 92 -3.45 7.20 4.41
N GLY A 93 -4.30 6.68 5.28
CA GLY A 93 -5.65 7.21 5.51
C GLY A 93 -6.65 6.90 4.38
N CYS A 94 -6.35 5.97 3.49
CA CYS A 94 -7.35 5.42 2.56
C CYS A 94 -8.31 4.49 3.32
N ILE A 95 -9.23 5.09 4.07
CA ILE A 95 -10.09 4.39 5.05
C ILE A 95 -11.14 3.48 4.41
N SER A 96 -11.39 3.57 3.10
CA SER A 96 -12.45 2.82 2.40
C SER A 96 -11.96 1.63 1.57
N ILE A 97 -10.64 1.47 1.37
CA ILE A 97 -10.09 0.32 0.62
C ILE A 97 -10.36 -0.95 1.41
N LYS A 98 -11.02 -1.94 0.80
CA LYS A 98 -11.37 -3.22 1.45
C LYS A 98 -10.49 -4.39 1.06
N HIS A 99 -10.11 -4.44 -0.21
CA HIS A 99 -9.36 -5.54 -0.81
C HIS A 99 -8.25 -4.98 -1.67
N LEU A 100 -7.06 -5.56 -1.58
CA LEU A 100 -5.93 -5.19 -2.42
C LEU A 100 -5.22 -6.43 -2.95
N LYS A 101 -4.85 -6.37 -4.22
CA LYS A 101 -4.00 -7.37 -4.86
C LYS A 101 -2.79 -6.67 -5.46
N LEU A 102 -1.61 -7.06 -5.00
CA LEU A 102 -0.32 -6.48 -5.39
C LEU A 102 0.56 -7.62 -5.94
N PRO A 103 0.27 -8.12 -7.15
CA PRO A 103 0.79 -9.40 -7.63
C PRO A 103 2.29 -9.38 -7.96
N SER A 104 2.89 -8.20 -8.11
CA SER A 104 4.28 -8.02 -8.51
C SER A 104 5.14 -7.21 -7.53
N VAL A 105 4.54 -6.64 -6.47
CA VAL A 105 5.21 -5.70 -5.58
C VAL A 105 6.47 -6.31 -4.95
N ILE A 106 7.54 -5.53 -4.89
CA ILE A 106 8.83 -5.87 -4.33
C ILE A 106 9.01 -5.19 -2.97
N THR A 107 8.63 -3.91 -2.88
CA THR A 107 8.85 -3.08 -1.69
C THR A 107 7.58 -2.32 -1.29
N ILE A 108 7.25 -2.40 0.01
CA ILE A 108 6.23 -1.59 0.67
C ILE A 108 6.91 -0.79 1.77
N GLU A 109 6.95 0.53 1.60
CA GLU A 109 7.69 1.42 2.49
C GLU A 109 6.91 1.89 3.73
N LEU A 110 7.60 2.68 4.57
CA LEU A 110 7.13 3.27 5.82
C LEU A 110 5.69 3.80 5.70
N GLN A 111 4.79 3.22 6.51
CA GLN A 111 3.40 3.66 6.63
C GLN A 111 2.59 3.68 5.32
N ALA A 112 3.00 2.95 4.28
CA ALA A 112 2.33 2.94 2.98
C ALA A 112 0.81 2.75 3.07
N PHE A 113 0.32 1.86 3.94
CA PHE A 113 -1.11 1.56 4.17
C PHE A 113 -1.58 1.94 5.58
N CYS A 114 -0.88 2.84 6.26
CA CYS A 114 -1.24 3.30 7.60
C CYS A 114 -2.69 3.81 7.66
N ASN A 115 -3.46 3.34 8.64
CA ASN A 115 -4.87 3.64 8.85
C ASN A 115 -5.80 3.30 7.67
N CYS A 116 -5.49 2.28 6.87
CA CYS A 116 -6.47 1.69 5.93
C CYS A 116 -7.51 0.87 6.72
N LYS A 117 -8.38 1.56 7.46
CA LYS A 117 -9.27 0.96 8.48
C LYS A 117 -10.30 -0.03 7.92
N ALA A 118 -10.67 0.08 6.65
CA ALA A 118 -11.57 -0.88 6.00
C ALA A 118 -10.86 -2.07 5.35
N LEU A 119 -9.53 -2.10 5.31
CA LEU A 119 -8.79 -3.17 4.63
C LEU A 119 -9.05 -4.49 5.35
N ILE A 120 -9.62 -5.46 4.64
CA ILE A 120 -9.97 -6.80 5.16
C ILE A 120 -8.97 -7.84 4.67
N ASP A 121 -8.58 -7.75 3.40
CA ASP A 121 -7.75 -8.74 2.72
C ASP A 121 -6.71 -8.05 1.83
N ILE A 122 -5.47 -8.56 1.90
CA ILE A 122 -4.41 -8.12 0.98
C ILE A 122 -3.56 -9.29 0.49
N GLU A 123 -3.45 -9.41 -0.83
CA GLU A 123 -2.61 -10.41 -1.49
C GLU A 123 -1.31 -9.76 -1.99
N LEU A 124 -0.16 -10.20 -1.47
CA LEU A 124 1.16 -9.71 -1.90
C LEU A 124 1.89 -10.74 -2.78
N SER A 125 2.79 -10.20 -3.60
CA SER A 125 3.64 -10.92 -4.55
C SER A 125 4.59 -11.92 -3.89
N GLU A 126 4.87 -13.04 -4.58
CA GLU A 126 5.99 -13.94 -4.23
C GLU A 126 7.37 -13.23 -4.33
N ARG A 127 7.45 -12.19 -5.18
CA ARG A 127 8.66 -11.38 -5.35
C ARG A 127 8.88 -10.43 -4.18
N LEU A 128 7.89 -10.14 -3.33
CA LEU A 128 8.00 -9.18 -2.24
C LEU A 128 9.24 -9.45 -1.38
N GLU A 129 10.09 -8.43 -1.23
CA GLU A 129 11.35 -8.50 -0.48
C GLU A 129 11.29 -7.75 0.84
N THR A 130 10.54 -6.64 0.91
CA THR A 130 10.53 -5.81 2.12
C THR A 130 9.17 -5.17 2.39
N ILE A 131 8.74 -5.29 3.65
CA ILE A 131 7.68 -4.51 4.29
C ILE A 131 8.31 -3.69 5.40
N GLU A 132 8.33 -2.38 5.23
CA GLU A 132 8.93 -1.47 6.20
C GLU A 132 8.03 -1.20 7.41
N THR A 133 8.66 -0.62 8.43
CA THR A 133 8.06 -0.33 9.73
C THR A 133 6.72 0.41 9.58
N ARG A 134 5.72 0.01 10.37
CA ARG A 134 4.36 0.60 10.39
C ARG A 134 3.60 0.58 9.05
N ALA A 135 4.00 -0.20 8.05
CA ALA A 135 3.34 -0.24 6.74
C ALA A 135 1.81 -0.40 6.83
N PHE A 136 1.31 -1.22 7.77
CA PHE A 136 -0.12 -1.52 7.98
C PHE A 136 -0.62 -1.12 9.38
N ILE A 137 0.04 -0.15 10.03
CA ILE A 137 -0.41 0.30 11.36
C ILE A 137 -1.85 0.82 11.29
N GLY A 138 -2.71 0.42 12.22
CA GLY A 138 -4.11 0.87 12.30
C GLY A 138 -5.03 0.29 11.22
N CYS A 139 -4.64 -0.77 10.53
CA CYS A 139 -5.54 -1.56 9.67
C CYS A 139 -6.44 -2.47 10.52
N GLU A 140 -7.33 -1.85 11.30
CA GLU A 140 -8.15 -2.47 12.36
C GLU A 140 -9.03 -3.64 11.88
N ARG A 141 -9.37 -3.69 10.59
CA ARG A 141 -10.23 -4.73 10.00
C ARG A 141 -9.47 -5.77 9.19
N LEU A 142 -8.14 -5.70 9.13
CA LEU A 142 -7.34 -6.64 8.35
C LEU A 142 -7.49 -8.03 8.96
N GLN A 143 -8.03 -8.97 8.19
CA GLN A 143 -8.31 -10.34 8.63
C GLN A 143 -7.36 -11.35 8.01
N ARG A 144 -6.97 -11.12 6.76
CA ARG A 144 -6.11 -12.00 5.98
C ARG A 144 -5.03 -11.24 5.24
N ILE A 145 -3.83 -11.82 5.22
CA ILE A 145 -2.73 -11.38 4.38
C ILE A 145 -2.06 -12.57 3.70
N VAL A 146 -1.65 -12.39 2.45
CA VAL A 146 -0.81 -13.34 1.71
C VAL A 146 0.60 -12.75 1.57
N ILE A 147 1.63 -13.46 2.03
CA ILE A 147 3.03 -13.02 1.97
C ILE A 147 3.97 -14.15 1.53
N PRO A 148 5.12 -13.86 0.89
CA PRO A 148 6.14 -14.86 0.67
C PRO A 148 6.88 -15.21 1.96
N LEU A 149 7.34 -16.45 2.09
CA LEU A 149 8.23 -16.79 3.19
C LEU A 149 9.68 -16.37 2.88
N LYS A 150 10.11 -15.23 3.43
CA LYS A 150 11.50 -14.74 3.34
C LYS A 150 12.03 -14.33 4.72
N ARG A 151 13.30 -14.64 4.99
CA ARG A 151 13.95 -14.36 6.30
C ARG A 151 13.98 -12.88 6.68
N ASN A 152 14.09 -11.98 5.70
CA ASN A 152 14.25 -10.55 5.90
C ASN A 152 13.06 -9.74 5.36
N LEU A 153 11.87 -10.34 5.33
CA LEU A 153 10.68 -9.69 4.78
C LEU A 153 10.31 -8.41 5.54
N PHE A 154 10.53 -8.38 6.85
CA PHE A 154 10.19 -7.26 7.71
C PHE A 154 11.42 -6.43 8.03
N SER A 155 11.45 -5.19 7.53
CA SER A 155 12.52 -4.26 7.90
C SER A 155 12.24 -3.66 9.27
N ILE A 156 13.19 -3.84 10.19
CA ILE A 156 13.25 -3.07 11.43
C ILE A 156 13.90 -1.72 11.11
N ASP A 157 13.18 -0.63 11.33
CA ASP A 157 13.73 0.72 11.14
C ASP A 157 15.00 0.89 11.98
N ARG A 158 16.15 1.03 11.31
CA ARG A 158 17.46 1.22 11.96
C ARG A 158 17.55 2.55 12.72
N LEU A 159 16.65 3.50 12.46
CA LEU A 159 16.55 4.75 13.21
C LEU A 159 15.96 4.57 14.61
N LEU A 160 15.34 3.43 14.92
CA LEU A 160 14.86 3.08 16.27
C LEU A 160 15.99 2.74 17.26
N HIS A 161 17.26 2.74 16.84
CA HIS A 161 18.40 2.64 17.77
C HIS A 161 18.60 3.89 18.63
N LEU A 162 17.92 5.01 18.33
CA LEU A 162 18.05 6.27 19.07
C LEU A 162 16.94 6.53 20.10
N ASP A 163 15.85 5.76 20.10
CA ASP A 163 14.74 5.99 21.04
C ASP A 163 14.77 4.99 22.20
N ARG A 164 15.20 5.47 23.38
CA ARG A 164 15.23 4.72 24.64
C ARG A 164 13.83 4.34 25.16
N LEU A 165 12.78 4.89 24.56
CA LEU A 165 11.38 4.61 24.91
C LEU A 165 10.84 3.51 23.97
N ARG A 166 10.76 2.28 24.49
CA ARG A 166 10.32 1.03 23.84
C ARG A 166 8.89 1.04 23.24
N ARG A 167 8.54 1.94 22.33
CA ARG A 167 7.37 1.76 21.45
C ARG A 167 7.86 1.42 20.05
N LYS A 168 8.37 0.18 19.91
CA LYS A 168 8.67 -0.43 18.61
C LYS A 168 7.34 -0.71 17.93
N TYR A 169 6.83 0.25 17.17
CA TYR A 169 5.64 0.00 16.38
C TYR A 169 5.99 -0.86 15.19
N LYS A 170 5.39 -2.04 15.08
CA LYS A 170 5.68 -3.01 14.03
C LYS A 170 4.86 -2.73 12.78
N GLN A 171 5.03 -3.57 11.77
CA GLN A 171 4.32 -3.49 10.49
C GLN A 171 2.80 -3.52 10.66
N PHE A 172 2.29 -4.36 11.57
CA PHE A 172 0.87 -4.66 11.74
C PHE A 172 0.27 -4.20 13.08
N ASP A 173 0.89 -3.23 13.74
CA ASP A 173 0.35 -2.69 15.00
C ASP A 173 -1.08 -2.18 14.83
N GLY A 174 -2.01 -2.59 15.69
CA GLY A 174 -3.44 -2.25 15.58
C GLY A 174 -4.20 -3.02 14.49
N CYS A 175 -3.61 -4.07 13.89
CA CYS A 175 -4.32 -5.05 13.07
C CYS A 175 -5.00 -6.10 13.96
N ASP A 176 -5.88 -5.68 14.86
CA ASP A 176 -6.41 -6.53 15.94
C ASP A 176 -7.30 -7.68 15.43
N GLN A 177 -7.75 -7.61 14.18
CA GLN A 177 -8.57 -8.65 13.52
C GLN A 177 -7.77 -9.64 12.68
N LEU A 178 -6.44 -9.52 12.59
CA LEU A 178 -5.62 -10.37 11.73
C LEU A 178 -5.60 -11.80 12.27
N LYS A 179 -6.24 -12.72 11.52
CA LYS A 179 -6.43 -14.13 11.91
C LYS A 179 -5.72 -15.10 10.99
N THR A 180 -5.52 -14.72 9.73
CA THR A 180 -5.00 -15.61 8.69
C THR A 180 -3.78 -14.99 8.01
N VAL A 181 -2.70 -15.77 7.92
CA VAL A 181 -1.50 -15.45 7.13
C VAL A 181 -1.27 -16.62 6.18
N ASP A 182 -1.49 -16.39 4.89
CA ASP A 182 -1.21 -17.38 3.85
C ASP A 182 0.21 -17.17 3.33
N LEU A 183 0.96 -18.26 3.22
CA LEU A 183 2.33 -18.23 2.73
C LEU A 183 2.38 -18.67 1.26
N VAL A 184 3.03 -17.87 0.42
CA VAL A 184 3.28 -18.15 -1.01
C VAL A 184 4.78 -18.32 -1.29
N GLY A 185 5.15 -18.95 -2.41
CA GLY A 185 6.54 -19.23 -2.76
C GLY A 185 7.15 -20.42 -1.99
N GLY A 186 7.23 -21.58 -2.65
CA GLY A 186 7.73 -22.82 -2.06
C GLY A 186 8.73 -23.54 -2.94
N ALA A 187 10.03 -23.34 -2.70
CA ALA A 187 11.05 -24.32 -3.07
C ALA A 187 11.67 -25.04 -1.86
N HIS A 188 11.58 -24.48 -0.63
CA HIS A 188 12.41 -24.96 0.49
C HIS A 188 11.74 -25.02 1.89
N ILE A 189 10.41 -25.11 2.01
CA ILE A 189 9.80 -25.16 3.34
C ILE A 189 9.32 -26.58 3.63
N LYS A 190 10.04 -27.25 4.54
CA LYS A 190 9.74 -28.62 4.93
C LYS A 190 8.61 -28.77 5.95
N THR A 191 8.18 -27.72 6.65
CA THR A 191 6.94 -27.72 7.48
C THR A 191 6.67 -26.35 8.11
N VAL A 192 5.40 -26.08 8.43
CA VAL A 192 4.93 -24.92 9.23
C VAL A 192 5.46 -24.96 10.68
N ALA A 193 5.86 -26.14 11.18
CA ALA A 193 6.33 -26.35 12.56
C ALA A 193 7.65 -25.64 12.92
N SER A 194 8.44 -25.20 11.94
CA SER A 194 9.65 -24.39 12.19
C SER A 194 9.35 -22.90 12.37
N LEU A 195 8.10 -22.48 12.24
CA LEU A 195 7.65 -21.11 12.49
C LEU A 195 7.19 -21.05 13.95
N HIS A 196 7.96 -20.39 14.81
CA HIS A 196 7.44 -19.93 16.10
C HIS A 196 6.31 -18.93 15.81
N MET A 197 5.06 -19.41 15.75
CA MET A 197 3.89 -18.52 15.65
C MET A 197 3.67 -17.71 16.94
N GLU A 198 4.35 -18.07 18.04
CA GLU A 198 4.33 -17.31 19.30
C GLU A 198 5.07 -15.97 19.20
N SER A 199 6.04 -15.85 18.29
CA SER A 199 6.76 -14.57 18.10
C SER A 199 5.94 -13.54 17.32
N TRP A 200 4.99 -13.92 16.46
CA TRP A 200 4.27 -12.95 15.64
C TRP A 200 3.27 -12.09 16.42
N ARG A 201 2.80 -12.57 17.58
CA ARG A 201 1.99 -11.74 18.49
C ARG A 201 2.83 -10.82 19.36
N SER A 202 4.16 -11.01 19.45
CA SER A 202 4.97 -10.36 20.49
C SER A 202 6.37 -9.82 20.07
N GLU A 203 6.90 -10.14 18.89
CA GLU A 203 8.14 -9.59 18.28
C GLU A 203 7.91 -8.65 17.11
#